data_AF-A0A8J8TEL0-F1
#
_entry.id   AF-A0A8J8TEL0-F1
#
_cell.length_a   1.000
_cell.length_b   1.000
_cell.length_c   1.000
_cell.angle_alpha   90.00
_cell.angle_beta   90.00
_cell.angle_gamma   90.00
#
_symmetry.space_group_name_H-M   'P 1'
#
loop_
_entity.id
_entity.type
_entity.pdbx_description
1 polymer ?
#
loop_
_entity_poly.entity_id
_entity_poly.type
_entity_poly.pdbx_seq_one_letter_code
_entity_poly.pdbx_strand_id
1 'polypeptide(L)'
;MISNNSKMITALALIVGVVMIASPLAFIGGSDNADAPILGDASAANGTYTIFVYDGNVWESEVVHAYDGAQAVQATSFWKTGDSMVDRATTGAYPSLNATYGDITTFNGKTEDSTNVWNVFVYVDGAWTIGNDAIGFYRCFDDYASNWQTANIALQYGADATSVPTSLITASQTKSNITAVDSEDFAVTFHLKNMYSSVPTINGVITLDNGQTLNATNLASGVTITGYGSDAYLALKNALNVAPLDNVVGEETIPVNGYNNYSWIDTIFGLGTVQTQGLDTPSDWTDDVYVYWSQYDGNYSGEGSGQLSGFVLGAYSPLTGANEFSMVYAEVGMY
;
A
#
# COMPACT_ATOMS: atom_id res chain seq x y z
N MET A 1 -9.98 -34.66 -60.72
CA MET A 1 -9.78 -34.71 -59.25
C MET A 1 -9.96 -33.29 -58.74
N ILE A 2 -11.19 -32.91 -58.34
CA ILE A 2 -11.68 -32.92 -56.94
C ILE A 2 -10.78 -31.99 -56.10
N SER A 3 -11.08 -30.69 -55.91
CA SER A 3 -12.19 -30.05 -55.19
C SER A 3 -12.32 -30.40 -53.71
N ASN A 4 -12.26 -29.34 -52.90
CA ASN A 4 -13.05 -29.07 -51.70
C ASN A 4 -12.62 -29.63 -50.34
N ASN A 5 -12.48 -28.65 -49.43
CA ASN A 5 -13.07 -28.58 -48.09
C ASN A 5 -12.54 -29.59 -47.06
N SER A 6 -12.15 -29.19 -45.86
CA SER A 6 -13.01 -28.48 -44.89
C SER A 6 -12.16 -28.09 -43.68
N LYS A 7 -12.19 -26.81 -43.28
CA LYS A 7 -12.91 -26.29 -42.09
C LYS A 7 -12.44 -26.85 -40.74
N MET A 8 -11.77 -26.02 -39.96
CA MET A 8 -12.30 -25.38 -38.74
C MET A 8 -11.52 -24.07 -38.55
N ILE A 9 -11.98 -22.95 -39.09
CA ILE A 9 -12.75 -21.93 -38.35
C ILE A 9 -13.58 -22.48 -37.19
N THR A 10 -13.23 -22.05 -35.99
CA THR A 10 -14.15 -21.45 -35.00
C THR A 10 -13.26 -20.43 -34.26
N ALA A 11 -13.37 -19.12 -34.53
CA ALA A 11 -14.46 -18.24 -34.09
C ALA A 11 -14.65 -18.44 -32.57
N LEU A 12 -14.33 -17.47 -31.72
CA LEU A 12 -15.10 -16.25 -31.42
C LEU A 12 -14.84 -16.13 -29.90
N ALA A 13 -14.31 -15.07 -29.33
CA ALA A 13 -14.89 -13.76 -29.24
C ALA A 13 -13.73 -12.74 -29.18
N LEU A 14 -13.73 -11.63 -29.91
CA LEU A 14 -14.62 -10.50 -29.64
C LEU A 14 -14.93 -10.35 -28.15
N ILE A 15 -13.88 -10.18 -27.35
CA ILE A 15 -13.98 -9.12 -26.36
C ILE A 15 -13.21 -7.98 -27.01
N VAL A 16 -13.97 -7.01 -27.50
CA VAL A 16 -13.52 -5.63 -27.55
C VAL A 16 -12.93 -5.39 -26.16
N GLY A 17 -11.61 -5.51 -26.05
CA GLY A 17 -10.87 -4.93 -24.95
C GLY A 17 -11.03 -3.43 -25.13
N VAL A 18 -12.21 -2.93 -24.79
CA VAL A 18 -12.28 -1.68 -24.06
C VAL A 18 -11.45 -2.00 -22.82
N VAL A 19 -10.13 -1.84 -22.95
CA VAL A 19 -9.32 -1.42 -21.83
C VAL A 19 -9.98 -0.10 -21.50
N MET A 20 -10.98 -0.15 -20.64
CA MET A 20 -11.27 0.99 -19.81
C MET A 20 -9.95 1.16 -19.07
N ILE A 21 -9.10 2.01 -19.64
CA ILE A 21 -8.46 3.01 -18.83
C ILE A 21 -9.65 3.74 -18.21
N ALA A 22 -10.23 3.14 -17.16
CA ALA A 22 -10.78 3.90 -16.08
C ALA A 22 -9.55 4.70 -15.65
N SER A 23 -9.50 5.93 -16.13
CA SER A 23 -8.44 6.86 -15.86
C SER A 23 -8.08 6.78 -14.38
N PRO A 24 -6.79 6.83 -14.00
CA PRO A 24 -6.40 7.09 -12.62
C PRO A 24 -6.77 8.55 -12.30
N LEU A 25 -8.06 8.84 -12.18
CA LEU A 25 -8.64 10.12 -11.83
C LEU A 25 -9.89 9.73 -11.01
N ALA A 26 -9.85 9.81 -9.69
CA ALA A 26 -9.77 11.10 -9.02
C ALA A 26 -8.44 11.35 -8.31
N PHE A 27 -7.89 12.52 -8.63
CA PHE A 27 -6.75 13.19 -8.02
C PHE A 27 -6.91 13.32 -6.50
N ILE A 28 -5.81 13.51 -5.76
CA ILE A 28 -5.59 14.53 -4.70
C ILE A 28 -4.14 14.47 -4.18
N GLY A 29 -3.44 15.63 -4.20
CA GLY A 29 -2.17 15.90 -3.53
C GLY A 29 -1.24 16.90 -4.26
N GLY A 30 -0.73 17.88 -3.54
CA GLY A 30 0.31 18.78 -4.05
C GLY A 30 1.69 18.16 -3.99
N SER A 31 2.65 18.86 -4.58
CA SER A 31 4.09 18.61 -4.44
C SER A 31 4.55 18.91 -3.01
N ASP A 32 4.31 18.01 -2.07
CA ASP A 32 5.20 17.86 -0.91
C ASP A 32 5.35 16.39 -0.55
N ASN A 33 6.59 15.93 -0.52
CA ASN A 33 6.98 14.52 -0.42
C ASN A 33 7.37 14.17 1.03
N ALA A 34 6.92 14.99 1.99
CA ALA A 34 7.53 15.09 3.32
C ALA A 34 7.08 14.01 4.32
N ASP A 35 5.89 13.41 4.14
CA ASP A 35 5.24 12.64 5.22
C ASP A 35 5.15 11.12 4.98
N ALA A 36 5.56 10.62 3.81
CA ALA A 36 5.83 9.19 3.65
C ALA A 36 7.24 8.91 4.21
N PRO A 37 7.46 7.89 5.06
CA PRO A 37 8.77 7.61 5.63
C PRO A 37 9.79 7.49 4.50
N ILE A 38 10.88 8.27 4.52
CA ILE A 38 11.90 8.21 3.47
C ILE A 38 12.60 6.86 3.55
N LEU A 39 12.93 6.28 2.39
CA LEU A 39 13.70 5.04 2.34
C LEU A 39 15.04 5.22 3.09
N GLY A 40 15.27 4.38 4.10
CA GLY A 40 16.45 4.47 4.97
C GLY A 40 16.26 5.25 6.28
N ASP A 41 15.09 5.83 6.57
CA ASP A 41 14.80 6.44 7.88
C ASP A 41 14.29 5.44 8.92
N ALA A 42 15.12 4.42 9.15
CA ALA A 42 14.83 3.30 10.04
C ALA A 42 14.85 3.66 11.53
N SER A 43 15.51 4.76 11.90
CA SER A 43 15.87 5.04 13.30
C SER A 43 14.71 5.45 14.22
N ALA A 44 13.52 5.69 13.66
CA ALA A 44 12.31 6.08 14.40
C ALA A 44 11.15 5.07 14.25
N ALA A 45 11.38 3.89 13.69
CA ALA A 45 10.34 2.90 13.40
C ALA A 45 9.96 2.00 14.62
N ASN A 46 8.66 1.79 14.83
CA ASN A 46 8.11 0.90 15.87
C ASN A 46 8.12 -0.58 15.46
N GLY A 47 8.36 -0.88 14.17
CA GLY A 47 8.56 -2.23 13.65
C GLY A 47 10.03 -2.67 13.75
N THR A 48 10.26 -3.96 14.01
CA THR A 48 11.62 -4.54 14.02
C THR A 48 11.73 -5.66 13.00
N TYR A 49 12.79 -5.63 12.19
CA TYR A 49 13.14 -6.68 11.25
C TYR A 49 14.47 -7.33 11.63
N THR A 50 14.59 -8.63 11.36
CA THR A 50 15.91 -9.24 11.16
C THR A 50 16.14 -9.46 9.67
N ILE A 51 17.23 -8.88 9.16
CA ILE A 51 17.70 -9.10 7.80
C ILE A 51 18.88 -10.06 7.83
N PHE A 52 18.77 -11.15 7.08
CA PHE A 52 19.80 -12.15 6.91
C PHE A 52 20.45 -11.99 5.54
N VAL A 53 21.77 -12.10 5.48
CA VAL A 53 22.52 -11.96 4.22
C VAL A 53 23.48 -13.12 4.06
N TYR A 54 23.49 -13.71 2.87
CA TYR A 54 24.49 -14.67 2.43
C TYR A 54 25.12 -14.17 1.13
N ASP A 55 26.38 -13.77 1.23
CA ASP A 55 27.14 -13.19 0.11
C ASP A 55 28.02 -14.20 -0.65
N GLY A 56 27.95 -15.47 -0.25
CA GLY A 56 28.81 -16.57 -0.73
C GLY A 56 29.52 -17.34 0.37
N ASN A 57 29.57 -16.84 1.62
CA ASN A 57 30.35 -17.44 2.71
C ASN A 57 29.50 -18.03 3.83
N VAL A 58 28.96 -17.18 4.70
CA VAL A 58 28.20 -17.56 5.90
C VAL A 58 26.97 -16.66 5.98
N TRP A 59 25.91 -17.15 6.62
CA TRP A 59 24.77 -16.32 6.94
C TRP A 59 25.15 -15.34 8.06
N GLU A 60 25.01 -14.06 7.76
CA GLU A 60 25.10 -12.96 8.72
C GLU A 60 23.70 -12.38 8.94
N SER A 61 23.49 -11.72 10.07
CA SER A 61 22.19 -11.16 10.42
C SER A 61 22.32 -9.83 11.14
N GLU A 62 21.40 -8.92 10.88
CA GLU A 62 21.28 -7.66 11.61
C GLU A 62 19.83 -7.39 11.96
N VAL A 63 19.59 -6.90 13.17
CA VAL A 63 18.27 -6.45 13.63
C VAL A 63 18.20 -4.95 13.48
N VAL A 64 17.16 -4.47 12.78
CA VAL A 64 16.96 -3.06 12.46
C VAL A 64 15.51 -2.67 12.72
N HIS A 65 15.29 -1.38 12.96
CA HIS A 65 13.96 -0.80 13.03
C HIS A 65 13.53 -0.39 11.62
N ALA A 66 12.33 -0.76 11.16
CA ALA A 66 11.85 -0.36 9.83
C ALA A 66 10.35 -0.61 9.67
N TYR A 67 9.77 0.04 8.66
CA TYR A 67 8.36 -0.11 8.30
C TYR A 67 8.09 -1.22 7.28
N ASP A 68 8.93 -1.40 6.26
CA ASP A 68 8.89 -2.54 5.32
C ASP A 68 10.25 -3.23 5.22
N GLY A 69 10.23 -4.38 4.55
CA GLY A 69 11.44 -5.07 4.10
C GLY A 69 12.42 -4.21 3.28
N ALA A 70 11.95 -3.31 2.42
CA ALA A 70 12.84 -2.46 1.62
C ALA A 70 13.63 -1.47 2.52
N GLN A 71 12.93 -0.75 3.40
CA GLN A 71 13.53 0.11 4.42
C GLN A 71 14.43 -0.69 5.36
N ALA A 72 14.01 -1.89 5.78
CA ALA A 72 14.80 -2.75 6.65
C ALA A 72 16.15 -3.11 6.00
N VAL A 73 16.15 -3.52 4.74
CA VAL A 73 17.40 -3.85 4.02
C VAL A 73 18.33 -2.64 3.96
N GLN A 74 17.81 -1.45 3.63
CA GLN A 74 18.60 -0.22 3.58
C GLN A 74 19.13 0.24 4.93
N ALA A 75 18.42 -0.09 6.01
CA ALA A 75 18.80 0.25 7.38
C ALA A 75 20.00 -0.56 7.89
N THR A 76 20.27 -1.72 7.29
CA THR A 76 21.36 -2.58 7.73
C THR A 76 22.72 -1.98 7.41
N SER A 77 23.73 -2.37 8.18
CA SER A 77 25.13 -2.14 7.85
C SER A 77 25.57 -2.87 6.57
N PHE A 78 24.79 -3.85 6.07
CA PHE A 78 25.05 -4.52 4.80
C PHE A 78 24.79 -3.62 3.60
N TRP A 79 23.89 -2.63 3.70
CA TRP A 79 23.66 -1.64 2.66
C TRP A 79 24.90 -0.76 2.46
N LYS A 80 25.46 -0.75 1.25
CA LYS A 80 26.68 -0.02 0.90
C LYS A 80 26.39 1.14 -0.05
N THR A 81 27.30 2.11 -0.08
CA THR A 81 27.29 3.15 -1.12
C THR A 81 27.37 2.50 -2.51
N GLY A 82 26.38 2.79 -3.36
CA GLY A 82 26.28 2.21 -4.70
C GLY A 82 25.34 1.01 -4.80
N ASP A 83 24.82 0.51 -3.68
CA ASP A 83 23.71 -0.44 -3.69
C ASP A 83 22.44 0.22 -4.25
N SER A 84 21.58 -0.59 -4.85
CA SER A 84 20.39 -0.14 -5.55
C SER A 84 19.24 -1.14 -5.43
N MET A 85 18.06 -0.60 -5.19
CA MET A 85 16.78 -1.30 -5.22
C MET A 85 15.75 -0.41 -5.91
N VAL A 86 14.68 -1.01 -6.40
CA VAL A 86 13.54 -0.28 -6.96
C VAL A 86 12.83 0.47 -5.84
N ASP A 87 12.79 1.79 -5.97
CA ASP A 87 12.05 2.67 -5.05
C ASP A 87 10.53 2.60 -5.33
N ARG A 88 9.74 3.24 -4.47
CA ARG A 88 8.32 3.49 -4.70
C ARG A 88 8.13 4.22 -6.04
N ALA A 89 6.99 3.97 -6.69
CA ALA A 89 6.68 4.68 -7.92
C ALA A 89 6.05 6.03 -7.60
N THR A 90 6.06 6.90 -8.59
CA THR A 90 5.23 8.08 -8.61
C THR A 90 4.08 7.87 -9.59
N THR A 91 2.84 7.80 -9.10
CA THR A 91 1.66 7.87 -9.98
C THR A 91 1.27 9.34 -10.10
N GLY A 92 1.69 10.00 -11.18
CA GLY A 92 1.57 11.45 -11.29
C GLY A 92 2.52 12.16 -10.32
N ALA A 93 1.97 12.93 -9.36
CA ALA A 93 2.73 13.63 -8.33
C ALA A 93 2.90 12.86 -7.01
N TYR A 94 2.35 11.63 -6.91
CA TYR A 94 2.19 10.91 -5.63
C TYR A 94 3.10 9.71 -5.50
N PRO A 95 3.83 9.54 -4.38
CA PRO A 95 4.39 8.26 -4.01
C PRO A 95 3.29 7.19 -3.90
N SER A 96 3.50 6.08 -4.60
CA SER A 96 2.68 4.88 -4.54
C SER A 96 3.56 3.63 -4.52
N LEU A 97 3.04 2.52 -4.00
CA LEU A 97 3.74 1.24 -4.04
C LEU A 97 3.54 0.62 -5.43
N ASN A 98 4.60 0.45 -6.21
CA ASN A 98 4.54 -0.25 -7.50
C ASN A 98 4.77 -1.75 -7.33
N ALA A 99 4.46 -2.52 -8.38
CA ALA A 99 4.57 -3.98 -8.43
C ALA A 99 5.97 -4.55 -8.07
N THR A 100 7.02 -3.74 -8.23
CA THR A 100 8.43 -4.11 -8.08
C THR A 100 9.09 -3.37 -6.91
N TYR A 101 8.31 -2.75 -6.02
CA TYR A 101 8.86 -1.97 -4.91
C TYR A 101 9.72 -2.85 -3.99
N GLY A 102 11.00 -2.51 -3.89
CA GLY A 102 12.00 -3.24 -3.12
C GLY A 102 12.86 -4.21 -3.94
N ASP A 103 12.56 -4.46 -5.23
CA ASP A 103 13.38 -5.35 -6.07
C ASP A 103 14.87 -4.92 -6.04
N ILE A 104 15.75 -5.81 -5.59
CA ILE A 104 17.16 -5.50 -5.37
C ILE A 104 17.94 -5.76 -6.66
N THR A 105 18.70 -4.76 -7.13
CA THR A 105 19.66 -4.94 -8.24
C THR A 105 21.10 -5.02 -7.74
N THR A 106 21.47 -4.22 -6.74
CA THR A 106 22.79 -4.27 -6.11
C THR A 106 22.62 -4.19 -4.60
N PHE A 107 23.23 -5.12 -3.88
CA PHE A 107 23.21 -5.13 -2.42
C PHE A 107 24.51 -5.70 -1.89
N ASN A 108 24.98 -5.20 -0.75
CA ASN A 108 26.25 -5.59 -0.15
C ASN A 108 27.43 -5.54 -1.16
N GLY A 109 27.41 -4.56 -2.06
CA GLY A 109 28.42 -4.37 -3.11
C GLY A 109 28.41 -5.41 -4.23
N LYS A 110 27.37 -6.26 -4.34
CA LYS A 110 27.21 -7.26 -5.40
C LYS A 110 25.99 -6.95 -6.26
N THR A 111 26.24 -6.81 -7.55
CA THR A 111 25.21 -6.55 -8.57
C THR A 111 24.76 -7.86 -9.20
N GLU A 112 23.46 -7.95 -9.48
CA GLU A 112 22.90 -9.06 -10.24
C GLU A 112 23.48 -9.15 -11.66
N ASP A 113 23.56 -10.37 -12.17
CA ASP A 113 23.98 -10.66 -13.53
C ASP A 113 23.19 -11.85 -14.11
N SER A 114 23.53 -12.28 -15.32
CA SER A 114 22.83 -13.40 -15.98
C SER A 114 22.92 -14.75 -15.27
N THR A 115 23.74 -14.86 -14.23
CA THR A 115 24.05 -16.10 -13.49
C THR A 115 23.83 -15.99 -11.99
N ASN A 116 23.83 -14.79 -11.43
CA ASN A 116 23.67 -14.54 -10.00
C ASN A 116 22.62 -13.45 -9.76
N VAL A 117 21.67 -13.76 -8.88
CA VAL A 117 20.58 -12.89 -8.44
C VAL A 117 20.58 -12.80 -6.91
N TRP A 118 19.83 -11.83 -6.38
CA TRP A 118 19.54 -11.72 -4.95
C TRP A 118 18.25 -12.47 -4.62
N ASN A 119 18.39 -13.75 -4.29
CA ASN A 119 17.26 -14.60 -3.92
C ASN A 119 16.65 -14.14 -2.59
N VAL A 120 15.33 -13.97 -2.58
CA VAL A 120 14.57 -13.59 -1.39
C VAL A 120 13.95 -14.81 -0.72
N PHE A 121 14.12 -14.90 0.59
CA PHE A 121 13.38 -15.83 1.44
C PHE A 121 12.74 -15.07 2.60
N VAL A 122 11.55 -15.50 3.00
CA VAL A 122 10.80 -14.89 4.11
C VAL A 122 10.39 -15.93 5.13
N TYR A 123 10.33 -15.55 6.40
CA TYR A 123 9.87 -16.43 7.47
C TYR A 123 8.42 -16.10 7.80
N VAL A 124 7.51 -16.96 7.36
CA VAL A 124 6.06 -16.81 7.51
C VAL A 124 5.51 -18.09 8.12
N ASP A 125 4.55 -17.99 9.05
CA ASP A 125 3.89 -19.13 9.70
C ASP A 125 4.85 -20.19 10.28
N GLY A 126 6.00 -19.74 10.80
CA GLY A 126 6.98 -20.61 11.45
C GLY A 126 7.94 -21.35 10.49
N ALA A 127 7.91 -21.07 9.19
CA ALA A 127 8.78 -21.68 8.19
C ALA A 127 9.41 -20.63 7.26
N TRP A 128 10.60 -20.94 6.75
CA TRP A 128 11.18 -20.20 5.64
C TRP A 128 10.53 -20.64 4.33
N THR A 129 10.20 -19.69 3.47
CA THR A 129 9.70 -19.92 2.11
C THR A 129 10.44 -19.02 1.13
N ILE A 130 10.37 -19.35 -0.16
CA ILE A 130 10.80 -18.41 -1.22
C ILE A 130 9.88 -17.20 -1.17
N GLY A 131 10.48 -16.02 -1.10
CA GLY A 131 9.77 -14.74 -1.09
C GLY A 131 9.56 -14.22 -2.51
N ASN A 132 8.77 -13.16 -2.61
CA ASN A 132 8.70 -12.32 -3.79
C ASN A 132 9.84 -11.29 -3.75
N ASP A 133 10.39 -10.93 -4.91
CA ASP A 133 11.49 -9.98 -5.02
C ASP A 133 11.07 -8.55 -4.61
N ALA A 134 9.77 -8.23 -4.70
CA ALA A 134 9.19 -6.97 -4.27
C ALA A 134 9.10 -6.89 -2.74
N ILE A 135 10.26 -6.86 -2.08
CA ILE A 135 10.38 -6.97 -0.62
C ILE A 135 9.76 -5.80 0.15
N GLY A 136 9.47 -4.69 -0.54
CA GLY A 136 8.81 -3.53 0.04
C GLY A 136 7.36 -3.77 0.45
N PHE A 137 6.73 -4.86 -0.01
CA PHE A 137 5.39 -5.25 0.43
C PHE A 137 5.38 -6.11 1.70
N TYR A 138 6.53 -6.63 2.13
CA TYR A 138 6.61 -7.38 3.38
C TYR A 138 6.57 -6.44 4.57
N ARG A 139 5.58 -6.61 5.45
CA ARG A 139 5.33 -5.81 6.66
C ARG A 139 5.52 -6.66 7.92
N CYS A 140 6.13 -6.09 8.95
CA CYS A 140 6.39 -6.78 10.22
C CYS A 140 5.25 -6.61 11.25
N PHE A 141 4.02 -6.31 10.81
CA PHE A 141 2.90 -5.92 11.66
C PHE A 141 1.75 -6.91 11.61
N ASP A 142 1.03 -7.08 12.73
CA ASP A 142 0.01 -8.10 12.90
C ASP A 142 -1.32 -7.83 12.18
N ASP A 143 -1.53 -6.60 11.70
CA ASP A 143 -2.71 -6.17 10.94
C ASP A 143 -2.58 -6.33 9.41
N TYR A 144 -1.43 -6.82 8.93
CA TYR A 144 -1.17 -7.00 7.50
C TYR A 144 -1.59 -8.39 6.97
N ALA A 145 -1.71 -8.52 5.65
CA ALA A 145 -2.07 -9.79 5.00
C ALA A 145 -1.04 -10.90 5.32
N SER A 146 -1.51 -12.08 5.72
CA SER A 146 -0.66 -13.14 6.30
C SER A 146 0.48 -13.61 5.39
N ASN A 147 0.28 -13.61 4.07
CA ASN A 147 1.31 -13.98 3.08
C ASN A 147 2.39 -12.90 2.88
N TRP A 148 2.15 -11.69 3.38
CA TRP A 148 3.08 -10.55 3.35
C TRP A 148 3.52 -10.13 4.75
N GLN A 149 3.04 -10.81 5.79
CA GLN A 149 3.33 -10.53 7.18
C GLN A 149 4.60 -11.28 7.59
N THR A 150 5.72 -10.56 7.68
CA THR A 150 6.98 -11.11 8.19
C THR A 150 7.87 -10.01 8.78
N ALA A 151 8.56 -10.37 9.85
CA ALA A 151 9.64 -9.57 10.46
C ALA A 151 11.04 -10.07 10.07
N ASN A 152 11.14 -11.00 9.12
CA ASN A 152 12.38 -11.74 8.88
C ASN A 152 12.55 -12.02 7.38
N ILE A 153 13.55 -11.38 6.79
CA ILE A 153 13.87 -11.50 5.36
C ILE A 153 15.32 -11.98 5.24
N ALA A 154 15.54 -12.97 4.38
CA ALA A 154 16.86 -13.47 4.05
C ALA A 154 17.17 -13.26 2.57
N LEU A 155 18.36 -12.73 2.30
CA LEU A 155 18.85 -12.40 0.98
C LEU A 155 20.10 -13.25 0.67
N GLN A 156 20.05 -14.03 -0.41
CA GLN A 156 21.18 -14.84 -0.85
C GLN A 156 21.63 -14.44 -2.24
N TYR A 157 22.89 -14.03 -2.37
CA TYR A 157 23.51 -13.84 -3.67
C TYR A 157 23.96 -15.18 -4.25
N GLY A 158 23.48 -15.51 -5.45
CA GLY A 158 23.89 -16.72 -6.17
C GLY A 158 22.92 -17.08 -7.29
N ALA A 159 23.05 -18.29 -7.83
CA ALA A 159 22.13 -18.78 -8.84
C ALA A 159 20.67 -18.74 -8.35
N ASP A 160 19.76 -18.47 -9.27
CA ASP A 160 18.31 -18.42 -9.01
C ASP A 160 17.82 -19.70 -8.30
N ALA A 161 17.27 -19.51 -7.11
CA ALA A 161 16.98 -20.56 -6.16
C ALA A 161 15.55 -21.04 -6.33
N THR A 162 15.41 -22.34 -6.58
CA THR A 162 14.10 -23.01 -6.67
C THR A 162 13.65 -23.63 -5.34
N SER A 163 14.43 -23.45 -4.28
CA SER A 163 14.13 -23.95 -2.93
C SER A 163 14.86 -23.15 -1.86
N VAL A 164 14.31 -23.14 -0.65
CA VAL A 164 14.98 -22.55 0.52
C VAL A 164 16.27 -23.33 0.82
N PRO A 165 17.43 -22.68 0.93
CA PRO A 165 18.69 -23.35 1.20
C PRO A 165 18.72 -23.94 2.61
N THR A 166 19.19 -25.18 2.75
CA THR A 166 19.33 -25.85 4.05
C THR A 166 20.29 -25.12 4.99
N SER A 167 21.24 -24.34 4.45
CA SER A 167 22.13 -23.50 5.24
C SER A 167 21.37 -22.39 6.00
N LEU A 168 20.29 -21.83 5.43
CA LEU A 168 19.46 -20.83 6.10
C LEU A 168 18.64 -21.44 7.24
N ILE A 169 18.10 -22.64 7.01
CA ILE A 169 17.28 -23.37 7.99
C ILE A 169 18.11 -23.76 9.23
N THR A 170 19.35 -24.16 9.00
CA THR A 170 20.26 -24.64 10.05
C THR A 170 21.06 -23.54 10.73
N ALA A 171 21.09 -22.32 10.16
CA ALA A 171 21.73 -21.19 10.78
C ALA A 171 21.01 -20.82 12.09
N SER A 172 21.74 -20.78 13.20
CA SER A 172 21.22 -20.37 14.51
C SER A 172 21.08 -18.85 14.53
N GLN A 173 19.93 -18.38 14.06
CA GLN A 173 19.71 -16.97 13.81
C GLN A 173 18.56 -16.42 14.66
N THR A 174 18.82 -15.32 15.37
CA THR A 174 17.81 -14.57 16.12
C THR A 174 16.79 -14.00 15.16
N LYS A 175 15.52 -14.36 15.33
CA LYS A 175 14.43 -13.85 14.51
C LYS A 175 13.70 -12.74 15.26
N SER A 176 13.25 -11.73 14.52
CA SER A 176 12.36 -10.70 15.03
C SER A 176 10.93 -11.22 15.10
N ASN A 177 10.15 -10.65 16.02
CA ASN A 177 8.73 -10.99 16.16
C ASN A 177 7.88 -10.05 15.31
N ILE A 178 6.67 -10.50 14.97
CA ILE A 178 5.64 -9.61 14.45
C ILE A 178 5.28 -8.58 15.53
N THR A 179 5.16 -7.34 15.11
CA THR A 179 4.86 -6.16 15.92
C THR A 179 3.34 -6.01 16.01
N ALA A 180 2.82 -5.85 17.22
CA ALA A 180 1.40 -5.56 17.44
C ALA A 180 1.11 -4.07 17.20
N VAL A 181 0.01 -3.75 16.52
CA VAL A 181 -0.36 -2.36 16.17
C VAL A 181 -1.42 -1.75 17.08
N ASP A 182 -1.84 -2.42 18.16
CA ASP A 182 -2.92 -1.98 19.04
C ASP A 182 -2.48 -0.94 20.11
N SER A 183 -1.46 -0.13 19.81
CA SER A 183 -0.92 0.90 20.70
C SER A 183 -1.06 2.31 20.13
N GLU A 184 -0.95 3.33 20.99
CA GLU A 184 -0.96 4.75 20.62
C GLU A 184 0.12 5.12 19.59
N ASP A 185 1.19 4.33 19.49
CA ASP A 185 2.26 4.56 18.51
C ASP A 185 1.82 4.24 17.07
N PHE A 186 0.64 3.63 16.90
CA PHE A 186 -0.01 3.28 15.64
C PHE A 186 -1.39 3.94 15.48
N ALA A 187 -1.73 4.88 16.38
CA ALA A 187 -3.00 5.57 16.33
C ALA A 187 -3.01 6.63 15.21
N VAL A 188 -4.08 6.62 14.42
CA VAL A 188 -4.35 7.61 13.37
C VAL A 188 -5.76 8.17 13.57
N THR A 189 -5.84 9.49 13.70
CA THR A 189 -7.10 10.24 13.83
C THR A 189 -7.61 10.63 12.45
N PHE A 190 -8.88 10.35 12.18
CA PHE A 190 -9.55 10.71 10.93
C PHE A 190 -10.72 11.65 11.20
N HIS A 191 -10.74 12.78 10.48
CA HIS A 191 -11.88 13.69 10.40
C HIS A 191 -12.66 13.39 9.12
N LEU A 192 -13.82 12.75 9.26
CA LEU A 192 -14.63 12.33 8.12
C LEU A 192 -15.81 13.27 7.93
N LYS A 193 -16.05 13.72 6.69
CA LYS A 193 -17.21 14.55 6.38
C LYS A 193 -17.79 14.25 5.00
N ASN A 194 -19.10 14.02 4.95
CA ASN A 194 -19.84 13.96 3.70
C ASN A 194 -20.49 15.32 3.42
N MET A 195 -19.92 16.10 2.50
CA MET A 195 -20.46 17.40 2.09
C MET A 195 -21.45 17.31 0.93
N TYR A 196 -21.55 16.16 0.28
CA TYR A 196 -22.48 15.94 -0.81
C TYR A 196 -23.78 15.30 -0.31
N SER A 197 -24.90 15.50 -1.03
CA SER A 197 -26.22 15.01 -0.59
C SER A 197 -26.42 13.50 -0.69
N SER A 198 -25.37 12.72 -0.99
CA SER A 198 -25.42 11.27 -1.05
C SER A 198 -25.72 10.66 0.31
N VAL A 199 -26.52 9.59 0.34
CA VAL A 199 -26.81 8.84 1.56
C VAL A 199 -25.77 7.73 1.73
N PRO A 200 -24.92 7.78 2.78
CA PRO A 200 -23.94 6.74 3.05
C PRO A 200 -24.62 5.45 3.53
N THR A 201 -24.08 4.30 3.13
CA THR A 201 -24.44 2.99 3.69
C THR A 201 -23.46 2.65 4.81
N ILE A 202 -23.87 2.88 6.05
CA ILE A 202 -23.07 2.56 7.24
C ILE A 202 -23.42 1.17 7.71
N ASN A 203 -22.48 0.25 7.58
CA ASN A 203 -22.63 -1.14 7.98
C ASN A 203 -22.17 -1.35 9.42
N GLY A 204 -23.05 -1.87 10.28
CA GLY A 204 -22.75 -2.14 11.69
C GLY A 204 -22.85 -0.90 12.60
N VAL A 205 -22.36 -1.05 13.84
CA VAL A 205 -22.38 0.01 14.86
C VAL A 205 -20.96 0.49 15.09
N ILE A 206 -20.64 1.69 14.61
CA ILE A 206 -19.34 2.34 14.79
C ILE A 206 -19.48 3.39 15.89
N THR A 207 -18.57 3.35 16.88
CA THR A 207 -18.54 4.32 17.98
C THR A 207 -17.49 5.37 17.68
N LEU A 208 -17.90 6.64 17.72
CA LEU A 208 -17.03 7.80 17.55
C LEU A 208 -16.25 8.10 18.83
N ASP A 209 -15.19 8.89 18.73
CA ASP A 209 -14.33 9.25 19.87
C ASP A 209 -15.09 10.00 20.97
N ASN A 210 -16.19 10.68 20.62
CA ASN A 210 -17.08 11.35 21.56
C ASN A 210 -18.15 10.43 22.21
N GLY A 211 -18.09 9.12 21.94
CA GLY A 211 -19.01 8.10 22.45
C GLY A 211 -20.36 7.99 21.71
N GLN A 212 -20.59 8.77 20.65
CA GLN A 212 -21.80 8.66 19.83
C GLN A 212 -21.66 7.56 18.78
N THR A 213 -22.80 7.02 18.33
CA THR A 213 -22.82 6.11 17.17
C THR A 213 -22.80 6.90 15.86
N LEU A 214 -21.93 6.52 14.94
CA LEU A 214 -21.87 7.07 13.58
C LEU A 214 -23.22 6.88 12.87
N ASN A 215 -23.69 7.93 12.19
CA ASN A 215 -24.86 7.90 11.33
C ASN A 215 -24.73 8.95 10.20
N ALA A 216 -25.64 8.94 9.24
CA ALA A 216 -25.57 9.88 8.12
C ALA A 216 -25.62 11.37 8.54
N THR A 217 -26.31 11.69 9.65
CA THR A 217 -26.46 13.09 10.11
C THR A 217 -25.18 13.63 10.71
N ASN A 218 -24.51 12.87 11.58
CA ASN A 218 -23.24 13.32 12.14
C ASN A 218 -22.11 13.24 11.09
N LEU A 219 -22.09 12.26 10.19
CA LEU A 219 -21.14 12.24 9.07
C LEU A 219 -21.26 13.49 8.18
N ALA A 220 -22.47 13.98 7.92
CA ALA A 220 -22.66 15.22 7.17
C ALA A 220 -22.18 16.47 7.94
N SER A 221 -22.27 16.43 9.27
CA SER A 221 -21.80 17.52 10.14
C SER A 221 -20.27 17.50 10.32
N GLY A 222 -19.64 16.35 10.09
CA GLY A 222 -18.24 16.07 10.39
C GLY A 222 -18.12 15.24 11.67
N VAL A 223 -17.31 14.18 11.61
CA VAL A 223 -17.03 13.30 12.74
C VAL A 223 -15.52 13.12 12.90
N THR A 224 -15.11 12.72 14.10
CA THR A 224 -13.73 12.31 14.39
C THR A 224 -13.75 10.88 14.88
N ILE A 225 -12.83 10.07 14.35
CA ILE A 225 -12.64 8.69 14.74
C ILE A 225 -11.16 8.35 14.75
N THR A 226 -10.74 7.59 15.74
CA THR A 226 -9.37 7.09 15.83
C THR A 226 -9.34 5.60 15.46
N GLY A 227 -8.40 5.23 14.62
CA GLY A 227 -8.09 3.85 14.28
C GLY A 227 -6.64 3.50 14.58
N TYR A 228 -6.34 2.21 14.61
CA TYR A 228 -5.01 1.69 14.88
C TYR A 228 -4.57 0.82 13.71
N GLY A 229 -3.37 1.07 13.19
CA GLY A 229 -2.84 0.30 12.07
C GLY A 229 -1.39 0.63 11.75
N SER A 230 -0.73 -0.29 11.06
CA SER A 230 0.65 -0.11 10.59
C SER A 230 0.79 0.94 9.47
N ASP A 231 -0.30 1.20 8.75
CA ASP A 231 -0.47 2.37 7.87
C ASP A 231 -1.84 3.03 8.09
N ALA A 232 -2.03 4.20 7.49
CA ALA A 232 -3.28 4.94 7.61
C ALA A 232 -4.47 4.24 6.92
N TYR A 233 -4.23 3.38 5.92
CA TYR A 233 -5.32 2.64 5.27
C TYR A 233 -5.86 1.56 6.21
N LEU A 234 -4.98 0.79 6.83
CA LEU A 234 -5.31 -0.23 7.81
C LEU A 234 -5.88 0.37 9.09
N ALA A 235 -5.37 1.53 9.54
CA ALA A 235 -5.95 2.27 10.64
C ALA A 235 -7.39 2.74 10.32
N LEU A 236 -7.64 3.26 9.11
CA LEU A 236 -8.99 3.65 8.70
C LEU A 236 -9.94 2.44 8.63
N LYS A 237 -9.48 1.30 8.11
CA LYS A 237 -10.23 0.04 8.13
C LYS A 237 -10.54 -0.41 9.56
N ASN A 238 -9.55 -0.35 10.45
CA ASN A 238 -9.72 -0.69 11.87
C ASN A 238 -10.79 0.20 12.53
N ALA A 239 -10.77 1.50 12.25
CA ALA A 239 -11.73 2.46 12.78
C ALA A 239 -13.17 2.20 12.29
N LEU A 240 -13.33 1.83 11.01
CA LEU A 240 -14.63 1.86 10.33
C LEU A 240 -15.24 0.48 10.06
N ASN A 241 -14.46 -0.57 9.88
CA ASN A 241 -14.99 -1.89 9.54
C ASN A 241 -15.43 -2.63 10.82
N VAL A 242 -16.59 -3.26 10.76
CA VAL A 242 -17.16 -4.02 11.88
C VAL A 242 -17.38 -5.43 11.38
N ALA A 243 -16.40 -6.31 11.59
CA ALA A 243 -16.39 -7.65 11.02
C ALA A 243 -17.75 -8.38 11.24
N PRO A 244 -18.31 -9.01 10.19
CA PRO A 244 -17.76 -9.24 8.84
C PRO A 244 -18.13 -8.15 7.82
N LEU A 245 -18.53 -6.96 8.27
CA LEU A 245 -19.03 -5.90 7.41
C LEU A 245 -17.96 -4.83 7.14
N ASP A 246 -17.76 -4.54 5.87
CA ASP A 246 -16.83 -3.51 5.42
C ASP A 246 -17.54 -2.19 5.17
N ASN A 247 -16.95 -1.10 5.68
CA ASN A 247 -17.31 0.27 5.34
C ASN A 247 -16.24 0.90 4.45
N VAL A 248 -14.99 0.46 4.56
CA VAL A 248 -13.86 0.83 3.70
C VAL A 248 -13.52 -0.36 2.83
N VAL A 249 -13.53 -0.15 1.51
CA VAL A 249 -13.15 -1.15 0.51
C VAL A 249 -12.06 -0.54 -0.36
N GLY A 250 -10.94 -1.25 -0.50
CA GLY A 250 -9.83 -0.82 -1.33
C GLY A 250 -8.96 -1.98 -1.80
N GLU A 251 -7.92 -1.65 -2.57
CA GLU A 251 -6.99 -2.59 -3.16
C GLU A 251 -6.00 -3.13 -2.12
N GLU A 252 -5.96 -4.44 -1.94
CA GLU A 252 -5.13 -5.11 -0.93
C GLU A 252 -4.21 -6.18 -1.52
N THR A 253 -4.28 -6.38 -2.83
CA THR A 253 -3.36 -7.26 -3.53
C THR A 253 -2.11 -6.50 -3.93
N ILE A 254 -1.01 -7.21 -4.17
CA ILE A 254 0.15 -6.58 -4.78
C ILE A 254 -0.24 -6.05 -6.15
N PRO A 255 0.00 -4.75 -6.42
CA PRO A 255 -0.24 -4.17 -7.73
C PRO A 255 0.49 -4.99 -8.78
N VAL A 256 -0.19 -5.33 -9.85
CA VAL A 256 0.45 -5.84 -11.05
C VAL A 256 0.50 -4.72 -12.09
N ASN A 257 1.45 -4.78 -13.01
CA ASN A 257 1.66 -3.70 -13.97
C ASN A 257 0.36 -3.40 -14.76
N GLY A 258 -0.13 -2.16 -14.66
CA GLY A 258 -1.39 -1.71 -15.25
C GLY A 258 -2.64 -1.83 -14.36
N TYR A 259 -2.50 -2.13 -13.07
CA TYR A 259 -3.60 -2.23 -12.09
C TYR A 259 -3.44 -1.20 -10.95
N ASN A 260 -4.49 -1.08 -10.13
CA ASN A 260 -4.56 -0.12 -9.02
C ASN A 260 -3.41 -0.29 -8.03
N ASN A 261 -2.95 0.83 -7.48
CA ASN A 261 -1.96 0.83 -6.41
C ASN A 261 -2.55 0.18 -5.14
N TYR A 262 -1.70 -0.48 -4.34
CA TYR A 262 -2.10 -0.97 -3.03
C TYR A 262 -2.67 0.18 -2.20
N SER A 263 -3.69 -0.10 -1.37
CA SER A 263 -4.46 0.84 -0.55
C SER A 263 -5.27 1.91 -1.30
N TRP A 264 -5.44 1.75 -2.62
CA TRP A 264 -6.39 2.56 -3.37
C TRP A 264 -7.80 2.29 -2.87
N ILE A 265 -8.47 3.31 -2.30
CA ILE A 265 -9.83 3.17 -1.77
C ILE A 265 -10.84 3.28 -2.92
N ASP A 266 -11.65 2.24 -3.07
CA ASP A 266 -12.78 2.22 -4.00
C ASP A 266 -14.00 2.92 -3.40
N THR A 267 -14.34 2.59 -2.15
CA THR A 267 -15.48 3.20 -1.45
C THR A 267 -15.26 3.37 0.05
N ILE A 268 -15.88 4.40 0.61
CA ILE A 268 -16.12 4.54 2.06
C ILE A 268 -17.64 4.72 2.27
N PHE A 269 -18.24 3.90 3.13
CA PHE A 269 -19.68 3.81 3.35
C PHE A 269 -20.49 3.59 2.05
N GLY A 270 -19.92 2.83 1.11
CA GLY A 270 -20.50 2.60 -0.21
C GLY A 270 -20.49 3.83 -1.13
N LEU A 271 -19.83 4.92 -0.74
CA LEU A 271 -19.64 6.12 -1.56
C LEU A 271 -18.28 6.03 -2.26
N GLY A 272 -18.30 5.95 -3.58
CA GLY A 272 -17.12 5.96 -4.46
C GLY A 272 -17.15 7.13 -5.44
N THR A 273 -16.26 7.13 -6.42
CA THR A 273 -16.20 8.19 -7.44
C THR A 273 -17.43 8.19 -8.35
N VAL A 274 -18.05 9.35 -8.53
CA VAL A 274 -19.21 9.53 -9.43
C VAL A 274 -19.02 10.81 -10.25
N GLN A 275 -19.19 10.72 -11.58
CA GLN A 275 -19.30 11.90 -12.44
C GLN A 275 -20.70 12.52 -12.27
N THR A 276 -20.79 13.79 -11.92
CA THR A 276 -22.05 14.51 -11.71
C THR A 276 -22.40 15.46 -12.86
N GLN A 277 -21.40 15.95 -13.60
CA GLN A 277 -21.56 16.83 -14.76
C GLN A 277 -20.46 16.55 -15.80
N GLY A 278 -20.63 17.09 -17.01
CA GLY A 278 -19.75 16.85 -18.16
C GLY A 278 -20.36 15.87 -19.19
N LEU A 279 -19.82 15.85 -20.39
CA LEU A 279 -20.14 14.81 -21.37
C LEU A 279 -19.24 13.61 -21.09
N ASP A 280 -19.81 12.39 -21.15
CA ASP A 280 -19.01 11.16 -21.18
C ASP A 280 -18.31 11.05 -22.54
N THR A 281 -17.29 11.89 -22.71
CA THR A 281 -16.42 11.96 -23.88
C THR A 281 -15.13 11.22 -23.54
N PRO A 282 -14.88 10.03 -24.14
CA PRO A 282 -13.64 9.31 -23.87
C PRO A 282 -12.45 10.21 -24.12
N SER A 283 -11.56 10.34 -23.12
CA SER A 283 -10.32 11.13 -23.15
C SER A 283 -10.43 12.67 -23.16
N ASP A 284 -11.62 13.25 -23.01
CA ASP A 284 -11.82 14.69 -22.77
C ASP A 284 -12.60 14.89 -21.47
N TRP A 285 -11.89 15.35 -20.45
CA TRP A 285 -12.37 15.46 -19.06
C TRP A 285 -12.45 16.94 -18.64
N THR A 286 -12.30 17.85 -19.59
CA THR A 286 -12.09 19.29 -19.31
C THR A 286 -13.36 19.99 -18.84
N ASP A 287 -14.54 19.39 -19.04
CA ASP A 287 -15.84 19.88 -18.59
C ASP A 287 -16.48 18.98 -17.52
N ASP A 288 -15.77 17.95 -17.06
CA ASP A 288 -16.30 17.00 -16.10
C ASP A 288 -16.26 17.52 -14.67
N VAL A 289 -17.29 17.14 -13.92
CA VAL A 289 -17.38 17.37 -12.49
C VAL A 289 -17.58 16.04 -11.80
N TYR A 290 -16.79 15.78 -10.76
CA TYR A 290 -16.80 14.52 -10.02
C TYR A 290 -17.08 14.74 -8.54
N VAL A 291 -17.66 13.73 -7.91
CA VAL A 291 -17.74 13.62 -6.45
C VAL A 291 -16.93 12.41 -6.02
N TYR A 292 -16.04 12.60 -5.06
CA TYR A 292 -15.17 11.54 -4.52
C TYR A 292 -14.62 11.91 -3.13
N TRP A 293 -14.01 10.94 -2.45
CA TRP A 293 -13.33 11.16 -1.17
C TRP A 293 -11.97 11.82 -1.38
N SER A 294 -11.81 13.00 -0.81
CA SER A 294 -10.62 13.83 -0.86
C SER A 294 -9.86 13.74 0.46
N GLN A 295 -8.57 13.44 0.42
CA GLN A 295 -7.68 13.36 1.60
C GLN A 295 -6.91 14.68 1.81
N TYR A 296 -6.86 15.15 3.05
CA TYR A 296 -6.11 16.35 3.44
C TYR A 296 -5.25 16.06 4.68
N ASP A 297 -4.09 16.71 4.76
CA ASP A 297 -3.25 16.64 5.94
C ASP A 297 -3.89 17.44 7.10
N GLY A 298 -3.97 16.83 8.29
CA GLY A 298 -4.56 17.44 9.48
C GLY A 298 -6.07 17.69 9.40
N ASN A 299 -6.56 18.67 10.17
CA ASN A 299 -7.98 19.04 10.26
C ASN A 299 -8.43 19.98 9.13
N TYR A 300 -9.32 19.50 8.28
CA TYR A 300 -9.98 20.30 7.26
C TYR A 300 -11.04 21.23 7.89
N SER A 301 -10.72 22.52 7.96
CA SER A 301 -11.61 23.53 8.56
C SER A 301 -12.59 24.21 7.58
N GLY A 302 -12.53 23.90 6.28
CA GLY A 302 -13.41 24.46 5.25
C GLY A 302 -12.69 24.85 3.94
N GLU A 303 -13.48 25.27 2.95
CA GLU A 303 -13.04 25.54 1.57
C GLU A 303 -11.82 26.49 1.52
N GLY A 304 -10.74 26.01 0.89
CA GLY A 304 -9.58 26.82 0.54
C GLY A 304 -8.39 26.80 1.52
N SER A 305 -8.37 25.93 2.53
CA SER A 305 -7.25 25.87 3.51
C SER A 305 -6.56 24.51 3.67
N GLY A 306 -7.15 23.40 3.22
CA GLY A 306 -6.52 22.09 3.33
C GLY A 306 -5.52 21.85 2.21
N GLN A 307 -4.26 21.65 2.56
CA GLN A 307 -3.32 21.02 1.62
C GLN A 307 -3.75 19.56 1.44
N LEU A 308 -3.92 19.19 0.18
CA LEU A 308 -4.16 17.82 -0.21
C LEU A 308 -2.98 16.96 0.19
N SER A 309 -3.22 15.83 0.84
CA SER A 309 -2.14 14.92 1.21
C SER A 309 -1.36 14.46 -0.01
N GLY A 310 -0.04 14.43 0.09
CA GLY A 310 0.85 14.09 -1.02
C GLY A 310 1.00 12.59 -1.32
N PHE A 311 0.20 11.70 -0.72
CA PHE A 311 0.40 10.25 -0.75
C PHE A 311 -0.91 9.45 -0.66
N VAL A 312 -0.87 8.17 -1.06
CA VAL A 312 -1.95 7.21 -0.80
C VAL A 312 -1.81 6.65 0.63
N LEU A 313 -2.91 6.47 1.36
CA LEU A 313 -2.92 6.10 2.78
C LEU A 313 -2.04 4.89 3.16
N GLY A 314 -1.91 3.86 2.32
CA GLY A 314 -1.03 2.70 2.61
C GLY A 314 0.45 2.94 2.35
N ALA A 315 0.83 4.09 1.78
CA ALA A 315 2.22 4.54 1.71
C ALA A 315 2.64 5.32 2.96
N TYR A 316 1.68 5.76 3.79
CA TYR A 316 1.93 6.42 5.06
C TYR A 316 2.18 5.39 6.16
N SER A 317 3.07 5.72 7.10
CA SER A 317 3.30 4.91 8.29
C SER A 317 3.25 5.81 9.53
N PRO A 318 2.60 5.40 10.62
CA PRO A 318 2.44 6.22 11.83
C PRO A 318 3.74 6.41 12.63
N LEU A 319 4.86 5.86 12.15
CA LEU A 319 6.13 5.82 12.87
C LEU A 319 6.72 7.21 13.15
N THR A 320 6.40 8.22 12.34
CA THR A 320 6.66 9.65 12.62
C THR A 320 5.91 10.55 11.63
N GLY A 321 5.27 11.63 12.10
CA GLY A 321 5.09 12.83 11.27
C GLY A 321 3.70 13.47 11.22
N ALA A 322 2.61 12.71 11.11
CA ALA A 322 1.26 13.29 11.01
C ALA A 322 0.14 12.27 11.35
N ASN A 323 -0.29 12.22 12.61
CA ASN A 323 -1.27 11.23 13.08
C ASN A 323 -2.72 11.66 12.84
N GLU A 324 -2.97 12.60 11.93
CA GLU A 324 -4.28 13.22 11.74
C GLU A 324 -4.54 13.52 10.26
N PHE A 325 -5.65 13.02 9.74
CA PHE A 325 -6.09 13.20 8.36
C PHE A 325 -7.53 13.66 8.30
N SER A 326 -7.90 14.38 7.25
CA SER A 326 -9.29 14.64 6.91
C SER A 326 -9.68 13.97 5.61
N MET A 327 -10.83 13.29 5.61
CA MET A 327 -11.46 12.70 4.43
C MET A 327 -12.78 13.40 4.16
N VAL A 328 -12.89 14.07 3.02
CA VAL A 328 -14.07 14.86 2.65
C VAL A 328 -14.67 14.32 1.36
N TYR A 329 -15.93 13.91 1.40
CA TYR A 329 -16.69 13.54 0.20
C TYR A 329 -17.43 14.76 -0.33
N ALA A 330 -16.98 15.31 -1.46
CA ALA A 330 -17.51 16.56 -2.02
C ALA A 330 -17.39 16.58 -3.56
N GLU A 331 -18.14 17.49 -4.18
CA GLU A 331 -18.01 17.78 -5.60
C GLU A 331 -16.74 18.61 -5.85
N VAL A 332 -15.95 18.20 -6.85
CA VAL A 332 -14.73 18.87 -7.28
C VAL A 332 -14.80 19.06 -8.79
N GLY A 333 -14.88 20.33 -9.22
CA GLY A 333 -14.78 20.69 -10.64
C GLY A 333 -13.32 20.78 -11.09
N MET A 334 -13.03 20.26 -12.28
CA MET A 334 -11.75 20.54 -12.95
C MET A 334 -11.84 21.93 -13.60
N TYR A 335 -10.89 22.81 -13.29
CA TYR A 335 -10.74 24.13 -13.96
C TYR A 335 -9.64 24.09 -15.02
#